data_AF-W4KKE3-F1
#
_entry.id   AF-W4KKE3-F1
#
_cell.length_a   1.000
_cell.length_b   1.000
_cell.length_c   1.000
_cell.angle_alpha   90.00
_cell.angle_beta   90.00
_cell.angle_gamma   90.00
#
_symmetry.space_group_name_H-M   'P 1'
#
loop_
_entity.id
_entity.type
_entity.pdbx_description
1 polymer ?
#
loop_
_entity_poly.entity_id
_entity_poly.type
_entity_poly.pdbx_seq_one_letter_code
_entity_poly.pdbx_strand_id
1 'polypeptide(L)'
;FLPGSFDHPPCNPAEKISSGYKCWEFLHYIYGLGPGLLHGILSDRCWQNFCKLAASVWIIFQLHIPYSQLLKASTLLADFVHDFKVLYVKCKVSCLHFVLQCMYALTHAPSATFQLGPLGCSSQFPMEWTMGDLGAEIKQPLNSFANLAEHALHRA
;
A
#
# COMPACT_ATOMS: atom_id res chain seq x y z
N PHE A 1 -17.84 9.83 10.61
CA PHE A 1 -16.98 11.00 10.36
C PHE A 1 -15.57 10.49 10.09
N LEU A 2 -14.99 10.82 8.94
CA LEU A 2 -13.56 10.53 8.69
C LEU A 2 -12.73 11.59 9.45
N PRO A 3 -11.59 11.22 10.07
CA PRO A 3 -10.69 12.18 10.72
C PRO A 3 -10.23 13.31 9.78
N GLY A 4 -9.86 14.47 10.31
CA GLY A 4 -9.45 15.64 9.50
C GLY A 4 -8.20 15.44 8.63
N SER A 5 -7.44 14.35 8.80
CA SER A 5 -6.38 13.94 7.86
C SER A 5 -6.91 13.39 6.53
N PHE A 6 -8.22 13.20 6.44
CA PHE A 6 -8.95 12.73 5.27
C PHE A 6 -9.76 13.91 4.71
N ASP A 7 -9.08 14.84 4.02
CA ASP A 7 -9.74 15.98 3.40
C ASP A 7 -10.86 15.57 2.42
N HIS A 8 -10.89 14.31 1.97
CA HIS A 8 -11.89 13.76 1.06
C HIS A 8 -12.08 12.24 1.27
N PRO A 9 -13.30 11.68 1.19
CA PRO A 9 -13.51 10.22 1.13
C PRO A 9 -12.84 9.62 -0.13
N PRO A 10 -12.41 8.34 -0.12
CA PRO A 10 -11.81 7.73 -1.30
C PRO A 10 -12.75 7.84 -2.51
N CYS A 11 -12.26 8.39 -3.61
CA CYS A 11 -13.03 8.45 -4.86
C CYS A 11 -13.34 7.04 -5.37
N ASN A 12 -14.36 6.92 -6.22
CA ASN A 12 -14.65 5.67 -6.91
C ASN A 12 -13.41 5.21 -7.69
N PRO A 13 -12.80 4.05 -7.36
CA PRO A 13 -11.60 3.59 -8.05
C PRO A 13 -11.85 3.38 -9.54
N ALA A 14 -13.05 2.94 -9.93
CA ALA A 14 -13.41 2.69 -11.33
C ALA A 14 -13.31 3.94 -12.21
N GLU A 15 -13.50 5.13 -11.62
CA GLU A 15 -13.47 6.40 -12.35
C GLU A 15 -12.05 6.99 -12.46
N LYS A 16 -11.07 6.47 -11.71
CA LYS A 16 -9.77 7.12 -11.56
C LYS A 16 -8.55 6.19 -11.47
N ILE A 17 -8.71 4.92 -11.86
CA ILE A 17 -7.66 3.89 -11.83
C ILE A 17 -6.37 4.32 -12.58
N SER A 18 -6.47 5.13 -13.64
CA SER A 18 -5.35 5.46 -14.53
C SER A 18 -4.79 6.88 -14.40
N SER A 19 -5.37 7.78 -13.59
CA SER A 19 -5.03 9.21 -13.62
C SER A 19 -5.00 9.90 -12.25
N GLY A 20 -4.21 9.36 -11.32
CA GLY A 20 -3.86 10.05 -10.07
C GLY A 20 -4.74 9.70 -8.88
N TYR A 21 -5.11 8.42 -8.76
CA TYR A 21 -5.57 7.89 -7.48
C TYR A 21 -4.38 7.79 -6.52
N LYS A 22 -4.46 8.45 -5.37
CA LYS A 22 -3.33 8.57 -4.45
C LYS A 22 -3.06 7.23 -3.76
N CYS A 23 -1.79 6.93 -3.48
CA CYS A 23 -1.43 5.69 -2.79
C CYS A 23 -2.21 5.51 -1.46
N TRP A 24 -2.43 6.60 -0.72
CA TRP A 24 -3.22 6.59 0.53
C TRP A 24 -4.70 6.26 0.33
N GLU A 25 -5.30 6.69 -0.79
CA GLU A 25 -6.70 6.38 -1.12
C GLU A 25 -6.85 4.88 -1.41
N PHE A 26 -5.90 4.28 -2.15
CA PHE A 26 -5.90 2.84 -2.38
C PHE A 26 -5.72 2.06 -1.09
N LEU A 27 -4.80 2.51 -0.23
CA LEU A 27 -4.55 1.88 1.07
C LEU A 27 -5.83 1.86 1.92
N HIS A 28 -6.52 2.99 2.00
CA HIS A 28 -7.77 3.12 2.77
C HIS A 28 -8.93 2.34 2.16
N TYR A 29 -9.11 2.43 0.85
CA TYR A 29 -10.21 1.75 0.17
C TYR A 29 -10.06 0.24 0.29
N ILE A 30 -8.89 -0.30 -0.09
CA ILE A 30 -8.67 -1.75 -0.12
C ILE A 30 -8.53 -2.31 1.29
N TYR A 31 -7.61 -1.79 2.11
CA TYR A 31 -7.29 -2.42 3.38
C TYR A 31 -8.09 -1.86 4.56
N GLY A 32 -8.56 -0.62 4.48
CA GLY A 32 -9.41 0.00 5.50
C GLY A 32 -10.89 -0.39 5.37
N LEU A 33 -11.50 -0.08 4.23
CA LEU A 33 -12.93 -0.30 3.99
C LEU A 33 -13.22 -1.69 3.45
N GLY A 34 -12.33 -2.25 2.63
CA GLY A 34 -12.50 -3.54 1.97
C GLY A 34 -12.95 -4.68 2.89
N PRO A 35 -12.39 -4.88 4.10
CA PRO A 35 -12.84 -5.95 5.00
C PRO A 35 -14.33 -5.84 5.35
N GLY A 36 -14.84 -4.63 5.55
CA GLY A 36 -16.27 -4.41 5.81
C GLY A 36 -17.12 -4.52 4.55
N LEU A 37 -16.67 -3.94 3.44
CA LEU A 37 -17.42 -3.93 2.17
C LEU A 37 -17.55 -5.31 1.53
N LEU A 38 -16.55 -6.18 1.71
CA LEU A 38 -16.53 -7.51 1.12
C LEU A 38 -17.14 -8.59 2.02
N HIS A 39 -17.51 -8.24 3.26
CA HIS A 39 -18.15 -9.16 4.19
C HIS A 39 -19.55 -9.55 3.69
N GLY A 40 -19.82 -10.85 3.61
CA GLY A 40 -21.07 -11.39 3.06
C GLY A 40 -21.17 -11.42 1.52
N ILE A 41 -20.22 -10.79 0.82
CA ILE A 41 -20.10 -10.90 -0.65
C ILE A 41 -19.12 -12.02 -1.01
N LEU A 42 -17.97 -12.06 -0.34
CA LEU A 42 -16.99 -13.13 -0.49
C LEU A 42 -17.38 -14.34 0.37
N SER A 43 -16.95 -15.53 -0.07
CA SER A 43 -17.04 -16.71 0.79
C SER A 43 -16.20 -16.52 2.06
N ASP A 44 -16.66 -17.07 3.19
CA ASP A 44 -16.04 -16.85 4.50
C ASP A 44 -14.54 -17.10 4.50
N ARG A 45 -14.08 -18.16 3.81
CA ARG A 45 -12.65 -18.49 3.71
C ARG A 45 -11.85 -17.44 2.93
N CYS A 46 -12.40 -16.96 1.82
CA CYS A 46 -11.76 -15.92 1.02
C CYS A 46 -11.75 -14.58 1.76
N TRP A 47 -12.83 -14.27 2.48
CA TRP A 47 -12.94 -13.06 3.29
C TRP A 47 -11.96 -13.07 4.46
N GLN A 48 -11.87 -14.18 5.21
CA GLN A 48 -10.90 -14.33 6.30
C GLN A 48 -9.46 -14.20 5.79
N ASN A 49 -9.15 -14.82 4.66
CA ASN A 49 -7.83 -14.70 4.05
C ASN A 49 -7.53 -13.23 3.69
N PHE A 50 -8.48 -12.52 3.06
CA PHE A 50 -8.33 -11.10 2.78
C PHE A 50 -8.13 -10.26 4.04
N CYS A 51 -8.83 -10.58 5.13
CA CYS A 51 -8.68 -9.89 6.41
C CYS A 51 -7.28 -10.07 7.03
N LYS A 52 -6.63 -11.24 6.85
CA LYS A 52 -5.23 -11.45 7.26
C LYS A 52 -4.29 -10.47 6.56
N LEU A 53 -4.46 -10.32 5.25
CA LEU A 53 -3.70 -9.35 4.46
C LEU A 53 -3.96 -7.92 4.95
N ALA A 54 -5.22 -7.51 5.04
CA ALA A 54 -5.60 -6.16 5.44
C ALA A 54 -5.03 -5.80 6.83
N ALA A 55 -5.20 -6.69 7.82
CA ALA A 55 -4.68 -6.48 9.17
C ALA A 55 -3.15 -6.33 9.19
N SER A 56 -2.44 -7.12 8.38
CA SER A 56 -0.97 -7.06 8.32
C SER A 56 -0.47 -5.76 7.69
N VAL A 57 -1.11 -5.34 6.59
CA VAL A 57 -0.80 -4.07 5.93
C VAL A 57 -1.04 -2.91 6.89
N TRP A 58 -2.15 -2.90 7.62
CA TRP A 58 -2.42 -1.88 8.64
C TRP A 58 -1.33 -1.79 9.71
N ILE A 59 -0.78 -2.91 10.17
CA ILE A 59 0.32 -2.91 11.15
C ILE A 59 1.59 -2.30 10.53
N ILE A 60 1.96 -2.73 9.33
CA ILE A 60 3.22 -2.38 8.66
C ILE A 60 3.28 -0.88 8.26
N PHE A 61 2.12 -0.26 8.04
CA PHE A 61 2.03 1.17 7.70
C PHE A 61 1.93 2.11 8.91
N GLN A 62 1.90 1.60 10.15
CA GLN A 62 1.91 2.46 11.34
C GLN A 62 3.26 3.15 11.52
N LEU A 63 3.25 4.39 12.00
CA LEU A 63 4.47 5.15 12.27
C LEU A 63 5.29 4.56 13.43
N HIS A 64 4.60 4.05 14.46
CA HIS A 64 5.23 3.41 15.61
C HIS A 64 4.68 2.00 15.74
N ILE A 65 5.55 1.01 15.52
CA ILE A 65 5.16 -0.40 15.47
C ILE A 65 5.87 -1.13 16.61
N PRO A 66 5.15 -1.63 17.62
CA PRO A 66 5.76 -2.49 18.63
C PRO A 66 6.15 -3.83 18.00
N TYR A 67 7.28 -4.39 18.44
CA TYR A 67 7.81 -5.65 17.90
C TYR A 67 6.80 -6.82 17.92
N SER A 68 5.96 -6.87 18.95
CA SER A 68 4.90 -7.89 19.07
C SER A 68 3.86 -7.81 17.95
N GLN A 69 3.49 -6.60 17.52
CA GLN A 69 2.60 -6.41 16.37
C GLN A 69 3.31 -6.78 15.07
N LEU A 70 4.61 -6.48 14.95
CA LEU A 70 5.38 -6.84 13.76
C LEU A 70 5.49 -8.36 13.60
N LEU A 71 5.69 -9.09 14.70
CA LEU A 71 5.66 -10.56 14.70
C LEU A 71 4.28 -11.08 14.28
N LYS A 72 3.20 -10.48 14.80
CA LYS A 72 1.83 -10.81 14.40
C LYS A 72 1.59 -10.58 12.90
N ALA A 73 2.07 -9.46 12.35
CA ALA A 73 1.97 -9.18 10.91
C ALA A 73 2.75 -10.22 10.08
N SER A 74 3.92 -10.64 10.57
CA SER A 74 4.70 -11.72 9.93
C SER A 74 3.94 -13.03 9.86
N THR A 75 3.34 -13.48 10.96
CA THR A 75 2.50 -14.67 10.97
C THR A 75 1.30 -14.54 10.04
N LEU A 76 0.58 -13.42 10.11
CA LEU A 76 -0.60 -13.19 9.29
C LEU A 76 -0.29 -13.15 7.78
N LEU A 77 0.85 -12.60 7.36
CA LEU A 77 1.26 -12.59 5.96
C LEU A 77 1.72 -13.97 5.48
N ALA A 78 2.43 -14.73 6.33
CA ALA A 78 2.80 -16.10 6.01
C ALA A 78 1.54 -16.97 5.82
N ASP A 79 0.58 -16.86 6.73
CA ASP A 79 -0.72 -17.54 6.65
C ASP A 79 -1.50 -17.10 5.41
N PHE A 80 -1.55 -15.80 5.12
CA PHE A 80 -2.21 -15.26 3.93
C PHE A 80 -1.64 -15.87 2.64
N VAL A 81 -0.31 -15.90 2.50
CA VAL A 81 0.35 -16.44 1.29
C VAL A 81 0.12 -17.95 1.19
N HIS A 82 0.12 -18.67 2.31
CA HIS A 82 -0.21 -20.09 2.33
C HIS A 82 -1.65 -20.34 1.88
N ASP A 83 -2.61 -19.68 2.53
CA ASP A 83 -4.04 -19.81 2.23
C ASP A 83 -4.35 -19.36 0.81
N PHE A 84 -3.65 -18.35 0.29
CA PHE A 84 -3.82 -17.90 -1.09
C PHE A 84 -3.51 -19.03 -2.10
N LYS A 85 -2.44 -19.78 -1.86
CA LYS A 85 -2.09 -20.92 -2.71
C LYS A 85 -3.13 -22.03 -2.65
N VAL A 86 -3.69 -22.28 -1.48
CA VAL A 86 -4.68 -23.34 -1.26
C VAL A 86 -6.05 -22.95 -1.82
N LEU A 87 -6.52 -21.75 -1.52
CA LEU A 87 -7.88 -21.29 -1.84
C LEU A 87 -8.05 -20.90 -3.30
N TYR A 88 -7.12 -20.10 -3.86
CA TYR A 88 -7.28 -19.56 -5.21
C TYR A 88 -6.56 -20.39 -6.27
N VAL A 89 -5.30 -20.79 -5.99
CA VAL A 89 -4.43 -21.49 -6.95
C VAL A 89 -4.61 -23.01 -6.87
N LYS A 90 -5.17 -23.51 -5.77
CA LYS A 90 -5.41 -24.94 -5.49
C LYS A 90 -4.14 -25.79 -5.66
N CYS A 91 -2.97 -25.20 -5.42
CA CYS A 91 -1.65 -25.80 -5.65
C CYS A 91 -1.46 -26.38 -7.07
N LYS A 92 -2.19 -25.89 -8.07
CA LYS A 92 -2.09 -26.36 -9.45
C LYS A 92 -0.95 -25.67 -10.18
N VAL A 93 -0.08 -26.44 -10.82
CA VAL A 93 1.03 -25.94 -11.64
C VAL A 93 0.51 -25.01 -12.75
N SER A 94 -0.63 -25.34 -13.36
CA SER A 94 -1.27 -24.51 -14.39
C SER A 94 -1.68 -23.12 -13.90
N CYS A 95 -1.83 -22.94 -12.59
CA CYS A 95 -2.23 -21.68 -11.96
C CYS A 95 -1.04 -20.93 -11.34
N LEU A 96 0.21 -21.39 -11.52
CA LEU A 96 1.41 -20.73 -10.96
C LEU A 96 1.55 -19.27 -11.41
N HIS A 97 1.09 -18.93 -12.62
CA HIS A 97 1.11 -17.57 -13.14
C HIS A 97 0.27 -16.58 -12.32
N PHE A 98 -0.68 -17.06 -11.50
CA PHE A 98 -1.44 -16.22 -10.56
C PHE A 98 -0.68 -15.95 -9.26
N VAL A 99 0.34 -16.75 -8.92
CA VAL A 99 1.20 -16.51 -7.75
C VAL A 99 2.33 -15.57 -8.17
N LEU A 100 2.03 -14.27 -8.25
CA LEU A 100 3.02 -13.27 -8.60
C LEU A 100 4.12 -13.17 -7.54
N GLN A 101 5.32 -12.77 -7.97
CA GLN A 101 6.45 -12.46 -7.10
C GLN A 101 6.09 -11.44 -6.00
N CYS A 102 5.18 -10.50 -6.29
CA CYS A 102 4.70 -9.53 -5.31
C CYS A 102 4.02 -10.18 -4.10
N MET A 103 3.38 -11.35 -4.27
CA MET A 103 2.74 -12.07 -3.16
C MET A 103 3.77 -12.60 -2.15
N TYR A 104 4.91 -13.09 -2.64
CA TYR A 104 6.01 -13.51 -1.76
C TYR A 104 6.77 -12.33 -1.19
N ALA A 105 6.90 -11.23 -1.93
CA ALA A 105 7.51 -10.01 -1.40
C ALA A 105 6.81 -9.52 -0.12
N LEU A 106 5.50 -9.77 0.02
CA LEU A 106 4.75 -9.44 1.23
C LEU A 106 5.34 -10.12 2.48
N THR A 107 5.80 -11.37 2.41
CA THR A 107 6.34 -12.07 3.60
C THR A 107 7.64 -11.45 4.10
N HIS A 108 8.34 -10.70 3.25
CA HIS A 108 9.54 -9.95 3.62
C HIS A 108 9.24 -8.56 4.20
N ALA A 109 8.02 -8.03 4.01
CA ALA A 109 7.66 -6.69 4.44
C ALA A 109 7.85 -6.44 5.96
N PRO A 110 7.51 -7.38 6.87
CA PRO A 110 7.79 -7.21 8.30
C PRO A 110 9.29 -7.09 8.61
N SER A 111 10.12 -7.93 8.00
CA SER A 111 11.57 -7.90 8.20
C SER A 111 12.18 -6.63 7.63
N ALA A 112 11.73 -6.19 6.46
CA ALA A 112 12.12 -4.90 5.88
C ALA A 112 11.71 -3.74 6.79
N THR A 113 10.51 -3.82 7.38
CA THR A 113 10.00 -2.81 8.31
C THR A 113 10.84 -2.74 9.60
N PHE A 114 11.32 -3.89 10.09
CA PHE A 114 12.23 -3.93 11.23
C PHE A 114 13.58 -3.26 10.92
N GLN A 115 14.12 -3.49 9.73
CA GLN A 115 15.46 -3.02 9.35
C GLN A 115 15.48 -1.57 8.86
N LEU A 116 14.48 -1.16 8.09
CA LEU A 116 14.41 0.12 7.38
C LEU A 116 13.43 1.10 8.02
N GLY A 117 12.66 0.65 9.01
CA GLY A 117 11.54 1.40 9.59
C GLY A 117 10.22 1.19 8.84
N PRO A 118 9.14 1.83 9.29
CA PRO A 118 7.79 1.69 8.73
C PRO A 118 7.74 1.74 7.21
N LEU A 119 6.90 0.91 6.61
CA LEU A 119 6.77 0.87 5.14
C LEU A 119 6.24 2.20 4.59
N GLY A 120 5.47 2.96 5.37
CA GLY A 120 5.07 4.32 5.01
C GLY A 120 6.26 5.25 4.74
N CYS A 121 7.40 5.04 5.43
CA CYS A 121 8.60 5.86 5.29
C CYS A 121 9.55 5.38 4.19
N SER A 122 9.42 4.13 3.73
CA SER A 122 10.35 3.48 2.78
C SER A 122 9.68 3.06 1.47
N SER A 123 8.39 3.34 1.30
CA SER A 123 7.62 3.01 0.10
C SER A 123 7.54 4.19 -0.88
N GLN A 124 6.47 4.26 -1.68
CA GLN A 124 6.28 5.29 -2.70
C GLN A 124 5.92 6.66 -2.09
N PHE A 125 5.45 6.71 -0.84
CA PHE A 125 4.97 7.93 -0.20
C PHE A 125 6.00 9.08 -0.16
N PRO A 126 7.26 8.88 0.29
CA PRO A 126 8.26 9.94 0.27
C PRO A 126 8.56 10.45 -1.15
N MET A 127 8.56 9.56 -2.14
CA MET A 127 8.79 9.93 -3.55
C MET A 127 7.62 10.75 -4.09
N GLU A 128 6.37 10.33 -3.85
CA GLU A 128 5.18 11.11 -4.23
C GLU A 128 5.15 12.47 -3.56
N TRP A 129 5.50 12.54 -2.27
CA TRP A 129 5.59 13.79 -1.55
C TRP A 129 6.65 14.72 -2.13
N THR A 130 7.84 14.19 -2.41
CA THR A 130 8.94 14.94 -3.06
C THR A 130 8.54 15.43 -4.45
N MET A 131 7.88 14.59 -5.26
CA MET A 131 7.38 15.00 -6.57
C MET A 131 6.33 16.11 -6.47
N GLY A 132 5.45 16.05 -5.46
CA GLY A 132 4.47 17.09 -5.18
C GLY A 132 5.13 18.42 -4.77
N ASP A 133 6.12 18.37 -3.88
CA ASP A 133 6.88 19.55 -3.44
C ASP A 133 7.62 20.21 -4.60
N LEU A 134 8.40 19.43 -5.36
CA LEU A 134 9.10 19.91 -6.55
C LEU A 134 8.13 20.42 -7.62
N GLY A 135 6.99 19.74 -7.81
CA GLY A 135 5.95 20.17 -8.73
C GLY A 135 5.34 21.52 -8.38
N ALA A 136 5.20 21.84 -7.08
CA ALA A 136 4.69 23.13 -6.61
C ALA A 136 5.67 24.29 -6.89
N GLU A 137 6.96 24.00 -7.10
CA GLU A 137 7.98 25.00 -7.42
C GLU A 137 8.06 25.35 -8.90
N ILE A 138 7.51 24.52 -9.78
CA ILE A 138 7.52 24.76 -11.22
C ILE A 138 6.57 25.92 -11.52
N LYS A 139 7.15 27.13 -11.69
CA LYS A 139 6.40 28.36 -11.99
C LYS A 139 6.38 28.70 -13.48
N GLN A 140 7.24 28.05 -14.28
CA GLN A 140 7.33 28.28 -15.72
C GLN A 140 7.00 27.00 -16.52
N PRO A 141 5.91 26.98 -17.29
CA PRO A 141 5.49 25.78 -18.04
C PRO A 141 6.34 25.52 -19.30
N LEU A 142 7.01 26.54 -19.85
CA LEU A 142 7.80 26.44 -21.08
C LEU A 142 9.19 25.80 -20.86
N ASN A 143 9.77 25.96 -19.68
CA ASN A 143 11.12 25.48 -19.37
C ASN A 143 11.20 24.96 -17.92
N SER A 144 10.24 24.11 -17.57
CA SER A 144 9.99 23.61 -16.20
C SER A 144 11.23 23.01 -15.54
N PHE A 145 11.98 22.17 -16.26
CA PHE A 145 13.18 21.53 -15.73
C PHE A 145 14.35 22.50 -15.52
N ALA A 146 14.51 23.51 -16.40
CA ALA A 146 15.53 24.54 -16.22
C ALA A 146 15.21 25.44 -15.01
N ASN A 147 13.94 25.82 -14.84
CA ASN A 147 13.49 26.56 -13.66
C ASN A 147 13.67 25.77 -12.36
N LEU A 148 13.38 24.47 -12.37
CA LEU A 148 13.58 23.60 -11.22
C LEU A 148 15.07 23.43 -10.87
N ALA A 149 15.95 23.35 -11.87
CA ALA A 149 17.40 23.26 -11.67
C ALA A 149 17.98 24.51 -10.98
N GLU A 150 17.56 25.72 -11.39
CA GLU A 150 17.96 26.98 -10.74
C GLU A 150 17.48 27.03 -9.28
N HIS A 151 16.25 26.58 -9.01
CA HIS A 151 15.73 26.47 -7.65
C HIS A 151 16.52 25.50 -6.78
N ALA A 152 16.92 24.35 -7.34
CA ALA A 152 17.76 23.38 -6.63
C ALA A 152 19.15 23.96 -6.30
N LEU A 153 19.75 24.72 -7.22
CA LEU A 153 21.02 25.42 -6.98
C LEU A 153 20.93 26.45 -5.86
N HIS A 154 19.79 27.14 -5.71
CA HIS A 154 19.57 28.09 -4.62
C HIS A 154 19.38 27.42 -3.24
N ARG A 155 19.08 26.12 -3.19
CA ARG A 155 18.89 25.35 -1.94
C ARG A 155 20.16 24.66 -1.44
N ALA A 156 21.14 24.44 -2.32
CA ALA A 156 22.41 23.77 -2.02
C ALA A 156 23.41 24.70 -1.33
#